data_AF-A0A4U5NZT7-F1
#
_entry.id   AF-A0A4U5NZT7-F1
#
_cell.length_a   1.000
_cell.length_b   1.000
_cell.length_c   1.000
_cell.angle_alpha   90.00
_cell.angle_beta   90.00
_cell.angle_gamma   90.00
#
_symmetry.space_group_name_H-M   'P 1'
#
loop_
_entity.id
_entity.type
_entity.pdbx_description
1 polymer ?
#
loop_
_entity_poly.entity_id
_entity_poly.type
_entity_poly.pdbx_seq_one_letter_code
_entity_poly.pdbx_strand_id
1 'polypeptide(L)' 'MDIYHTRVPVEHQGRGVAKLLVDEAFKYAADNNLKVLPTCTYVDKFAKDFASAEQKKIVLPLQENL' A
#
# COMPACT_ATOMS: atom_id res chain seq x y z
N MET A 1 0.16 9.94 -4.25
CA MET A 1 0.88 8.84 -4.89
C MET A 1 -0.07 7.67 -5.02
N ASP A 2 -0.40 7.28 -6.25
CA ASP A 2 -1.26 6.12 -6.49
C ASP A 2 -0.39 4.86 -6.57
N ILE A 3 -0.70 3.87 -5.74
CA ILE A 3 -0.07 2.55 -5.79
C ILE A 3 -1.05 1.60 -6.44
N TYR A 4 -1.04 1.58 -7.77
CA TYR A 4 -2.06 0.91 -8.58
C TYR A 4 -1.75 -0.56 -8.90
N HIS A 5 -0.51 -1.02 -8.71
CA HIS A 5 -0.16 -2.40 -8.95
C HIS A 5 0.97 -2.88 -8.06
N THR A 6 0.83 -4.07 -7.50
CA THR A 6 1.89 -4.79 -6.78
C THR A 6 2.06 -6.16 -7.41
N ARG A 7 3.28 -6.52 -7.79
CA ARG A 7 3.58 -7.83 -8.39
C ARG A 7 4.77 -8.47 -7.70
N VAL A 8 4.61 -9.75 -7.38
CA VAL A 8 5.68 -10.62 -6.91
C VAL A 8 5.73 -11.83 -7.85
N PRO A 9 6.89 -12.13 -8.48
CA PRO A 9 7.08 -13.35 -9.27
C PRO A 9 6.70 -14.59 -8.46
N VAL A 10 6.17 -15.63 -9.14
CA VAL A 10 5.61 -16.83 -8.48
C VAL A 10 6.63 -17.49 -7.56
N GLU A 11 7.89 -17.55 -7.98
CA GLU A 11 9.04 -18.07 -7.25
C GLU A 11 9.36 -17.30 -5.94
N HIS A 12 8.73 -16.16 -5.72
CA HIS A 12 8.94 -15.30 -4.55
C HIS A 12 7.65 -15.06 -3.73
N GLN A 13 6.53 -15.66 -4.13
CA GLN A 13 5.27 -15.57 -3.38
C GLN A 13 5.30 -16.37 -2.07
N GLY A 14 4.36 -16.09 -1.17
CA GLY A 14 4.27 -16.74 0.16
C GLY A 14 5.34 -16.31 1.17
N ARG A 15 6.28 -15.45 0.78
CA ARG A 15 7.42 -15.00 1.61
C ARG A 15 7.27 -13.59 2.18
N GLY A 16 6.10 -12.98 2.04
CA GLY A 16 5.82 -11.62 2.53
C GLY A 16 6.42 -10.48 1.70
N VAL A 17 6.99 -10.74 0.51
CA VAL A 17 7.66 -9.73 -0.32
C VAL A 17 6.73 -8.57 -0.69
N ALA A 18 5.48 -8.85 -1.07
CA ALA A 18 4.51 -7.81 -1.40
C ALA A 18 4.24 -6.88 -0.20
N LYS A 19 4.22 -7.41 1.02
CA LYS A 19 4.03 -6.62 2.24
C LYS A 19 5.20 -5.66 2.44
N LEU A 20 6.44 -6.14 2.26
CA LEU A 20 7.65 -5.32 2.39
C LEU A 20 7.69 -4.19 1.35
N LEU A 21 7.33 -4.48 0.10
CA LEU A 21 7.28 -3.48 -0.96
C LEU A 21 6.29 -2.36 -0.65
N VAL A 22 5.09 -2.72 -0.19
CA VAL A 22 4.05 -1.74 0.13
C VAL A 22 4.41 -0.93 1.39
N ASP A 23 4.99 -1.58 2.40
CA ASP A 23 5.43 -0.90 3.63
C ASP A 23 6.48 0.18 3.33
N GLU A 24 7.47 -0.14 2.50
CA GLU A 24 8.50 0.81 2.08
C GLU A 24 7.90 1.93 1.21
N ALA A 25 6.93 1.63 0.34
CA ALA A 25 6.24 2.67 -0.43
C ALA A 25 5.45 3.63 0.47
N PHE A 26 4.82 3.13 1.53
CA PHE A 26 4.12 3.96 2.52
C PHE A 26 5.10 4.84 3.31
N LYS A 27 6.26 4.27 3.69
CA LYS A 27 7.33 5.04 4.33
C LYS A 27 7.82 6.15 3.43
N TYR A 28 8.13 5.85 2.17
CA TYR A 28 8.54 6.84 1.19
C TYR A 28 7.49 7.95 1.04
N ALA A 29 6.20 7.60 0.99
CA ALA A 29 5.14 8.60 0.92
C ALA A 29 5.12 9.51 2.15
N ALA A 30 5.22 8.95 3.35
CA ALA A 30 5.26 9.71 4.60
C ALA A 30 6.45 10.67 4.65
N ASP A 31 7.66 10.17 4.35
CA ASP A 31 8.91 10.94 4.37
C ASP A 31 8.89 12.10 3.37
N ASN A 32 8.08 12.00 2.31
CA ASN A 32 7.95 13.02 1.26
C ASN A 32 6.64 13.83 1.36
N ASN A 33 5.92 13.77 2.48
CA ASN A 33 4.63 14.47 2.68
C ASN A 33 3.58 14.14 1.60
N LEU A 34 3.61 12.93 1.05
CA LEU A 34 2.66 12.44 0.06
C LEU A 34 1.53 11.65 0.75
N LYS A 35 0.34 11.75 0.18
CA LYS A 35 -0.78 10.86 0.52
C LYS A 35 -0.81 9.66 -0.42
N VAL A 36 -1.26 8.51 0.08
CA VAL A 36 -1.38 7.25 -0.68
C VAL A 36 -2.82 7.06 -1.15
N LEU A 37 -3.01 6.87 -2.46
CA LEU A 37 -4.26 6.35 -3.02
C LEU A 37 -4.06 4.86 -3.32
N PRO A 38 -4.75 3.94 -2.62
CA PRO A 38 -4.43 2.52 -2.68
C PRO A 38 -5.28 1.77 -3.74
N THR A 39 -5.25 2.18 -5.01
CA THR A 39 -6.16 1.59 -6.04
C THR A 39 -5.90 0.09 -6.31
N CYS A 40 -4.69 -0.40 -6.02
CA CYS A 40 -4.43 -1.84 -6.00
C CYS A 40 -5.15 -2.52 -4.84
N THR A 41 -5.92 -3.57 -5.11
CA THR A 41 -6.66 -4.34 -4.07
C THR A 41 -5.76 -4.91 -2.98
N TYR A 42 -4.52 -5.29 -3.31
CA TYR A 42 -3.55 -5.73 -2.30
C TYR A 42 -3.11 -4.58 -1.39
N VAL A 43 -2.93 -3.38 -1.94
CA VAL A 43 -2.53 -2.19 -1.19
C VAL A 43 -3.67 -1.70 -0.30
N ASP A 44 -4.90 -1.74 -0.78
CA ASP A 44 -6.09 -1.46 0.03
C ASP A 44 -6.19 -2.41 1.23
N LYS A 45 -6.01 -3.72 0.99
CA LYS A 45 -5.93 -4.71 2.07
C LYS A 45 -4.77 -4.42 3.02
N PHE A 46 -3.60 -4.06 2.50
CA PHE A 46 -2.46 -3.64 3.33
C PHE A 46 -2.84 -2.46 4.24
N ALA A 47 -3.45 -1.41 3.68
CA ALA A 47 -3.85 -0.22 4.41
C ALA A 47 -4.84 -0.53 5.55
N LYS A 48 -5.78 -1.45 5.33
CA LYS A 48 -6.78 -1.86 6.32
C LYS A 48 -6.17 -2.72 7.43
N ASP A 49 -5.46 -3.77 7.04
CA ASP A 49 -5.12 -4.89 7.92
C ASP A 49 -3.71 -4.77 8.53
N PHE A 50 -2.78 -4.11 7.85
CA PHE A 50 -1.35 -4.19 8.16
C PHE A 50 -0.65 -2.85 8.41
N ALA A 51 -1.16 -1.75 7.84
CA ALA A 51 -0.57 -0.43 8.02
C ALA A 51 -0.59 0.01 9.49
N SER A 52 0.47 0.69 9.91
CA SER A 52 0.57 1.30 11.23
C SER A 52 -0.45 2.44 11.40
N ALA A 53 -0.68 2.89 12.65
CA ALA A 53 -1.56 4.02 12.91
C ALA A 53 -1.12 5.30 12.18
N GLU A 54 0.20 5.53 12.06
CA GLU A 54 0.75 6.68 11.34
C GLU A 54 0.57 6.54 9.83
N GLN A 55 0.84 5.36 9.28
CA GLN A 55 0.63 5.07 7.86
C GLN A 55 -0.85 5.23 7.46
N LYS A 56 -1.80 4.87 8.32
CA LYS A 56 -3.24 5.05 8.07
C LYS A 56 -3.64 6.52 7.91
N LYS A 57 -2.92 7.48 8.51
CA LYS A 57 -3.23 8.93 8.41
C LYS A 57 -2.98 9.50 7.02
N ILE A 58 -2.12 8.88 6.22
CA ILE A 58 -1.77 9.36 4.88
C ILE A 58 -2.56 8.64 3.78
N VAL A 59 -3.43 7.70 4.13
CA VAL A 59 -4.26 6.96 3.16
C VAL A 59 -5.48 7.79 2.77
N LEU A 60 -5.69 7.95 1.47
CA LEU A 60 -6.90 8.54 0.90
C LEU A 60 -8.00 7.48 0.81
N PRO A 61 -9.27 7.87 1.00
CA PRO A 61 -10.38 6.95 0.78
C PRO A 61 -10.44 6.52 -0.69
N LEU A 62 -10.59 5.22 -0.94
CA LEU A 62 -11.02 4.74 -2.25
C LEU A 62 -12.48 5.14 -2.44
N GLN A 63 -12.77 5.85 -3.52
CA GLN A 63 -14.15 6.14 -3.89
C GLN A 63 -14.77 4.83 -4.41
N GLU A 64 -15.86 4.37 -3.79
CA GLU A 64 -16.54 3.12 -4.16
C GLU A 64 -17.34 3.17 -5.47
N ASN A 65 -17.20 4.24 -6.26
CA ASN A 65 -17.93 4.42 -7.51
C ASN A 65 -17.01 4.17 -8.71
N LEU A 66 -16.89 2.90 -9.06
CA LEU A 66 -16.46 2.44 -10.39
C LEU A 66 -17.66 1.81 -11.11
#